data_AF-A0A672QMB8-F1
#
_entry.id   AF-A0A672QMB8-F1
#
_cell.length_a   1.000
_cell.length_b   1.000
_cell.length_c   1.000
_cell.angle_alpha   90.00
_cell.angle_beta   90.00
_cell.angle_gamma   90.00
#
_symmetry.space_group_name_H-M   'P 1'
#
loop_
_entity.id
_entity.type
_entity.pdbx_description
1 polymer ?
#
loop_
_entity_poly.entity_id
_entity_poly.type
_entity_poly.pdbx_seq_one_letter_code
_entity_poly.pdbx_strand_id
1 'polypeptide(L)' 'LGWLEKANLLICYLRPVLQTKLGALKGEYVKAKGKDTVVHSYLGLPFAKPPVGPLRFSPPQPAEKWDGVRDAAKQPFM' A
#
# COMPACT_ATOMS: atom_id res chain seq x y z
N LEU A 1 -31.64 12.53 -0.30
CA LEU A 1 -30.20 12.14 -0.23
C LEU A 1 -30.16 10.72 0.33
N GLY A 2 -29.65 9.70 -0.37
CA GLY A 2 -29.80 8.35 0.21
C GLY A 2 -29.18 7.13 -0.45
N TRP A 3 -28.69 7.20 -1.69
CA TRP A 3 -28.07 6.03 -2.33
C TRP A 3 -26.60 6.27 -2.72
N LEU A 4 -26.30 7.43 -3.34
CA LEU A 4 -24.94 7.81 -3.72
C LEU A 4 -24.00 7.96 -2.51
N GLU A 5 -24.42 8.62 -1.43
CA GLU A 5 -23.58 8.74 -0.22
C GLU A 5 -23.33 7.39 0.46
N LYS A 6 -24.32 6.50 0.50
CA LYS A 6 -24.18 5.16 1.09
C LYS A 6 -23.27 4.27 0.23
N ALA A 7 -23.39 4.33 -1.09
CA ALA A 7 -22.49 3.61 -2.00
C ALA A 7 -21.06 4.13 -1.91
N ASN A 8 -20.87 5.45 -1.80
CA ASN A 8 -19.56 6.06 -1.63
C ASN A 8 -18.94 5.67 -0.27
N LEU A 9 -19.74 5.62 0.80
CA LEU A 9 -19.33 5.10 2.11
C LEU A 9 -18.95 3.61 2.06
N LEU A 10 -19.68 2.78 1.31
CA LEU A 10 -19.40 1.35 1.16
C LEU A 10 -18.11 1.10 0.36
N ILE A 11 -17.89 1.87 -0.72
CA ILE A 11 -16.67 1.82 -1.54
C ILE A 11 -15.47 2.32 -0.73
N CYS A 12 -15.62 3.38 0.08
CA CYS A 12 -14.60 3.83 1.02
C CYS A 12 -14.24 2.78 2.09
N TYR A 13 -15.18 1.88 2.45
CA TYR A 13 -14.94 0.82 3.44
C TYR A 13 -14.19 -0.40 2.86
N LEU A 14 -14.30 -0.62 1.55
CA LEU A 14 -13.60 -1.69 0.83
C LEU A 14 -12.24 -1.20 0.35
N ARG A 15 -11.21 -1.32 1.19
CA ARG A 15 -9.82 -0.97 0.85
C ARG A 15 -9.34 -1.63 -0.47
N PRO A 16 -8.67 -0.89 -1.38
CA PRO A 16 -8.30 -1.40 -2.70
C PRO A 16 -7.21 -2.47 -2.60
N VAL A 17 -7.32 -3.52 -3.43
CA VAL A 17 -6.30 -4.58 -3.55
C VAL A 17 -5.62 -4.51 -4.92
N LEU A 18 -4.28 -4.50 -4.93
CA LEU A 18 -3.45 -4.44 -6.14
C LEU A 18 -2.51 -5.66 -6.21
N GLN A 19 -2.46 -6.31 -7.37
CA GLN A 19 -1.52 -7.41 -7.64
C GLN A 19 -0.21 -6.86 -8.21
N THR A 20 0.93 -7.31 -7.66
CA THR A 20 2.27 -6.96 -8.14
C THR A 20 3.08 -8.22 -8.45
N LYS A 21 4.29 -8.04 -9.03
CA LYS A 21 5.22 -9.15 -9.27
C LYS A 21 5.69 -9.86 -7.99
N LEU A 22 5.63 -9.17 -6.84
CA LEU A 22 6.11 -9.67 -5.55
C LEU A 22 5.00 -10.22 -4.65
N GLY A 23 3.75 -9.85 -4.91
CA GLY A 23 2.58 -10.29 -4.14
C GLY A 23 1.44 -9.27 -4.18
N ALA A 24 0.34 -9.59 -3.50
CA ALA A 24 -0.84 -8.73 -3.42
C ALA A 24 -0.71 -7.69 -2.31
N LEU A 25 -1.32 -6.52 -2.51
CA LEU A 25 -1.26 -5.36 -1.61
C LEU A 25 -2.66 -4.88 -1.29
N LYS A 26 -2.91 -4.45 -0.05
CA LYS A 26 -4.15 -3.78 0.37
C LYS A 26 -3.85 -2.36 0.82
N GLY A 27 -4.26 -1.39 0.01
CA GLY A 27 -4.01 0.04 0.23
C GLY A 27 -5.20 0.77 0.85
N GLU A 28 -5.28 2.09 0.66
CA GLU A 28 -6.40 2.93 1.10
C GLU A 28 -6.83 3.93 0.01
N TYR A 29 -8.09 4.36 0.08
CA TYR A 29 -8.56 5.53 -0.65
C TYR A 29 -8.28 6.78 0.16
N VAL A 30 -7.49 7.71 -0.38
CA VAL A 30 -7.17 8.97 0.30
C VAL A 30 -7.52 10.16 -0.58
N LYS A 31 -8.02 11.24 0.02
CA LYS A 31 -8.18 12.52 -0.69
C LYS A 31 -6.83 13.18 -0.87
N ALA A 32 -6.52 13.58 -2.09
CA ALA A 32 -5.33 14.38 -2.36
C ALA A 32 -5.45 15.75 -1.66
N LYS A 33 -4.40 16.18 -0.95
CA LYS A 33 -4.42 17.44 -0.20
C LYS A 33 -4.75 18.61 -1.13
N GLY A 34 -5.79 19.37 -0.79
CA GLY A 34 -6.22 20.55 -1.57
C GLY A 34 -6.96 20.24 -2.88
N LYS A 35 -7.39 18.98 -3.10
CA LYS A 35 -8.19 18.58 -4.26
C LYS A 35 -9.33 17.66 -3.82
N ASP A 36 -10.44 17.67 -4.56
CA ASP A 36 -11.53 16.72 -4.36
C ASP A 36 -11.28 15.34 -5.02
N THR A 37 -10.08 15.14 -5.57
CA THR A 37 -9.67 13.87 -6.17
C THR A 37 -9.32 12.85 -5.09
N VAL A 38 -9.92 11.66 -5.19
CA VAL A 38 -9.55 10.47 -4.41
C VAL A 38 -8.52 9.65 -5.17
N VAL A 39 -7.46 9.20 -4.50
CA VAL A 39 -6.40 8.37 -5.07
C VAL A 39 -6.23 7.08 -4.28
N HIS A 40 -5.66 6.06 -4.91
CA HIS A 40 -5.23 4.85 -4.21
C HIS A 40 -3.85 5.08 -3.61
N SER A 41 -3.72 4.88 -2.30
CA SER A 41 -2.47 4.99 -1.56
C SER A 41 -1.99 3.62 -1.13
N TYR A 42 -0.71 3.33 -1.38
CA TYR A 42 -0.02 2.13 -0.91
C TYR A 42 1.33 2.56 -0.31
N LEU A 43 1.53 2.28 0.98
CA LEU A 43 2.65 2.77 1.78
C LEU A 43 3.44 1.59 2.39
N GLY A 44 4.71 1.83 2.74
CA GLY A 44 5.53 0.86 3.47
C GLY A 44 5.92 -0.40 2.69
N LEU A 45 6.01 -0.30 1.36
CA LEU A 45 6.36 -1.43 0.50
C LEU A 45 7.86 -1.73 0.51
N PRO A 46 8.26 -3.01 0.67
CA PRO A 46 9.64 -3.40 0.48
C PRO A 46 9.97 -3.36 -1.02
N PHE A 47 10.97 -2.57 -1.39
CA PHE A 47 11.52 -2.52 -2.75
C PHE A 47 12.91 -3.19 -2.85
N ALA A 48 13.56 -3.42 -1.71
CA ALA A 48 14.84 -4.13 -1.58
C ALA A 48 14.87 -4.96 -0.29
N LYS A 49 15.82 -5.90 -0.19
CA LYS A 49 16.12 -6.59 1.07
C LYS A 49 16.64 -5.61 2.11
N PRO A 50 16.28 -5.78 3.40
CA PRO A 50 16.85 -4.96 4.48
C PRO A 50 18.39 -5.02 4.50
N PRO A 51 19.10 -3.88 4.49
CA PRO A 51 20.57 -3.84 4.42
C PRO A 51 21.22 -4.08 5.79
N VAL A 52 20.86 -5.18 6.45
CA VAL A 52 21.32 -5.56 7.80
C VAL A 52 22.34 -6.70 7.73
N GLY A 53 23.15 -6.85 8.79
CA GLY A 53 24.17 -7.89 8.86
C GLY A 53 25.19 -7.79 7.71
N PRO A 54 25.51 -8.89 7.01
CA PRO A 54 26.45 -8.90 5.88
C PRO A 54 26.05 -7.99 4.71
N LEU A 55 24.76 -7.61 4.61
CA LEU A 55 24.28 -6.73 3.54
C LEU A 55 24.59 -5.24 3.81
N ARG A 56 25.08 -4.91 5.01
CA ARG A 56 25.50 -3.55 5.32
C ARG A 56 26.64 -3.15 4.37
N PHE A 57 26.53 -1.97 3.78
CA PHE A 57 27.47 -1.43 2.78
C PHE A 57 27.57 -2.24 1.48
N SER A 58 26.70 -3.23 1.27
CA SER A 58 26.56 -3.91 -0.02
C SER A 58 25.53 -3.19 -0.91
N PRO A 59 25.57 -3.38 -2.25
CA PRO A 59 24.50 -2.94 -3.13
C PRO A 59 23.14 -3.51 -2.70
N PRO A 60 22.02 -2.79 -2.95
CA PRO A 60 20.69 -3.25 -2.60
C PRO A 60 20.35 -4.54 -3.36
N GLN A 61 19.82 -5.53 -2.64
CA GLN A 61 19.36 -6.78 -3.24
C GLN A 61 17.83 -6.75 -3.45
N PRO A 62 17.27 -7.47 -4.45
CA PRO A 62 15.83 -7.47 -4.72
C PRO A 62 15.00 -7.95 -3.53
N ALA A 63 13.87 -7.27 -3.25
CA ALA A 63 12.94 -7.68 -2.21
C ALA A 63 12.37 -9.09 -2.44
N GLU A 64 12.06 -9.78 -1.34
CA GLU A 64 11.48 -11.11 -1.37
C GLU A 64 9.98 -11.04 -1.70
N LYS A 65 9.47 -12.07 -2.37
CA LYS A 65 8.03 -12.24 -2.55
C LYS A 65 7.36 -12.52 -1.21
N TRP A 66 6.08 -12.18 -1.10
CA TRP A 66 5.26 -12.54 0.07
C TRP A 66 3.99 -13.27 -0.37
N ASP A 67 3.53 -14.15 0.50
CA ASP A 67 2.25 -14.84 0.32
C ASP A 67 1.08 -14.01 0.84
N GLY A 68 -0.11 -14.27 0.29
CA GLY A 68 -1.34 -13.58 0.69
C GLY A 68 -1.36 -12.10 0.30
N VAL A 69 -2.08 -11.30 1.10
CA VAL A 69 -2.28 -9.86 0.86
C VAL A 69 -1.58 -9.06 1.96
N ARG A 70 -0.57 -8.27 1.59
CA ARG A 70 0.16 -7.40 2.51
C ARG A 70 -0.60 -6.10 2.75
N ASP A 71 -0.75 -5.70 4.02
CA ASP A 71 -1.32 -4.40 4.37
C ASP A 71 -0.33 -3.27 4.03
N ALA A 72 -0.79 -2.31 3.24
CA ALA A 72 -0.02 -1.18 2.72
C ALA A 72 -0.69 0.16 3.06
N ALA A 73 -1.37 0.26 4.21
CA ALA A 73 -2.03 1.48 4.65
C ALA A 73 -1.13 2.46 5.44
N LYS A 74 0.02 2.00 5.95
CA LYS A 74 0.84 2.77 6.91
C LYS A 74 2.27 2.94 6.43
N GLN A 75 2.87 4.07 6.82
CA GLN A 75 4.32 4.25 6.72
C GLN A 75 5.03 3.18 7.56
N PRO A 76 6.24 2.74 7.17
CA PRO A 76 7.03 1.88 8.03
C PRO A 76 7.31 2.60 9.34
N PHE A 77 7.44 1.85 10.44
CA PHE A 77 7.91 2.43 11.69
C PHE A 77 9.31 3.02 11.45
N MET A 78 9.46 4.31 11.74
CA MET A 78 10.75 4.98 11.80
C MET A 78 11.38 4.78 13.17
#